data_AF-A0A7W0QU87-F1
#
_entry.id   AF-A0A7W0QU87-F1
#
_cell.length_a   1.000
_cell.length_b   1.000
_cell.length_c   1.000
_cell.angle_alpha   90.00
_cell.angle_beta   90.00
_cell.angle_gamma   90.00
#
_symmetry.space_group_name_H-M   'P 1'
#
loop_
_entity.id
_entity.type
_entity.pdbx_description
1 polymer ?
#
loop_
_entity_poly.entity_id
_entity_poly.type
_entity_poly.pdbx_seq_one_letter_code
_entity_poly.pdbx_strand_id
1 'polypeptide(L)' 'MGRGRAKAKQTRVARDLKYSSPNTDLERLQRELSGAAGPSGSTTEVGLSDDEPDVWAGQSDPDEDRWASSAR' A
#
# COMPACT_ATOMS: atom_id res chain seq x y z
N MET A 1 -32.46 9.25 16.96
CA MET A 1 -31.48 10.24 17.50
C MET A 1 -30.09 9.66 17.85
N GLY A 2 -29.65 8.50 17.31
CA GLY A 2 -28.37 7.87 17.71
C GLY A 2 -27.19 8.00 16.72
N ARG A 3 -27.43 8.46 15.48
CA ARG A 3 -26.44 8.42 14.40
C ARG A 3 -25.25 9.38 14.59
N GLY A 4 -25.46 10.54 15.21
CA GLY A 4 -24.40 11.54 15.42
C GLY A 4 -23.26 11.04 16.34
N ARG A 5 -23.61 10.30 17.40
CA ARG A 5 -22.63 9.73 18.34
C ARG A 5 -21.83 8.60 17.70
N ALA A 6 -22.48 7.74 16.93
CA ALA A 6 -21.81 6.67 16.18
C ALA A 6 -20.83 7.26 15.16
N LYS A 7 -21.26 8.27 14.38
CA LYS A 7 -20.39 8.95 13.41
C LYS A 7 -19.17 9.60 14.08
N ALA A 8 -19.38 10.30 15.21
CA ALA A 8 -18.28 10.90 15.97
C ALA A 8 -17.27 9.86 16.47
N LYS A 9 -17.74 8.72 17.00
CA LYS A 9 -16.88 7.61 17.43
C LYS A 9 -16.07 7.06 16.26
N GLN A 10 -16.71 6.82 15.11
CA GLN A 10 -16.04 6.29 13.93
C GLN A 10 -14.99 7.25 13.37
N THR A 11 -15.28 8.55 13.31
CA THR A 11 -14.29 9.55 12.86
C THR A 11 -13.09 9.63 13.80
N ARG A 12 -13.29 9.49 15.11
CA ARG A 12 -12.18 9.43 16.07
C ARG A 12 -11.31 8.20 15.83
N VAL A 13 -11.92 7.01 15.77
CA VAL A 13 -11.20 5.75 15.50
C VAL A 13 -10.44 5.81 14.17
N ALA A 14 -11.07 6.32 13.11
CA ALA A 14 -10.43 6.44 11.80
C ALA A 14 -9.22 7.40 11.82
N ARG A 15 -9.30 8.51 12.56
CA ARG A 15 -8.16 9.42 12.74
C ARG A 15 -7.06 8.77 13.55
N ASP A 16 -7.41 8.11 14.64
CA ASP A 16 -6.45 7.41 15.49
C ASP A 16 -5.71 6.36 14.66
N LEU A 17 -6.40 5.59 13.80
CA LEU A 17 -5.77 4.62 12.89
C LEU A 17 -4.92 5.27 11.78
N LYS A 18 -5.39 6.37 11.19
CA LYS A 18 -4.68 7.07 10.10
C LYS A 18 -3.39 7.72 10.59
N TYR A 19 -3.40 8.25 11.80
CA TYR A 19 -2.31 9.04 12.37
C TYR A 19 -1.57 8.31 13.50
N SER A 20 -1.94 7.08 13.86
CA SER A 20 -1.10 6.23 14.70
C SER A 20 0.11 5.79 13.90
N SER A 21 1.29 6.23 14.31
CA SER A 21 2.51 5.56 13.91
C SER A 21 2.59 4.24 14.67
N PRO A 22 2.67 3.08 13.98
CA PRO A 22 2.92 1.83 14.67
C PRO A 22 4.30 1.91 15.35
N ASN A 23 4.36 1.57 16.64
CA ASN A 23 5.63 1.39 17.33
C ASN A 23 6.26 0.09 16.83
N THR A 24 7.01 0.17 15.74
CA THR A 24 7.76 -0.95 15.20
C THR A 24 9.06 -1.12 15.96
N ASP A 25 9.37 -2.34 16.38
CA ASP A 25 10.67 -2.69 16.95
C ASP A 25 11.72 -2.71 15.84
N LEU A 26 12.48 -1.62 15.73
CA LEU A 26 13.51 -1.45 14.72
C LEU A 26 14.66 -2.45 14.88
N GLU A 27 14.97 -2.87 16.11
CA GLU A 27 16.05 -3.83 16.36
C GLU A 27 15.69 -5.22 15.84
N ARG A 28 14.42 -5.63 16.04
CA ARG A 28 13.90 -6.88 15.48
C ARG A 28 13.89 -6.84 13.94
N LEU A 29 13.42 -5.75 13.35
CA LEU A 29 13.38 -5.58 11.89
C LEU A 29 14.79 -5.63 11.27
N GLN A 30 15.77 -4.98 11.90
CA GLN A 30 17.16 -5.00 11.45
C GLN A 30 17.74 -6.42 11.49
N ARG A 31 17.41 -7.21 12.52
CA ARG A 31 17.86 -8.61 12.62
C ARG A 31 17.26 -9.50 11.54
N GLU A 32 15.97 -9.33 11.24
CA GLU A 32 15.29 -10.07 10.17
C GLU A 32 15.88 -9.72 8.79
N LEU A 33 16.12 -8.43 8.52
CA LEU A 33 16.70 -7.97 7.26
C LEU A 33 18.17 -8.41 7.07
N SER A 34 18.98 -8.32 8.14
CA SER A 34 20.37 -8.75 8.11
C SER A 34 20.52 -10.27 8.05
N GLY A 35 19.60 -11.03 8.67
CA GLY A 35 19.56 -12.49 8.58
C GLY A 35 19.06 -13.02 7.23
N ALA A 36 18.21 -12.27 6.53
CA ALA A 36 17.74 -12.61 5.17
C ALA A 36 18.80 -12.40 4.08
N ALA A 37 19.88 -11.66 4.37
CA ALA A 37 21.01 -11.43 3.45
C ALA A 37 22.11 -12.52 3.55
N GLY A 38 21.84 -13.67 4.18
CA GLY A 38 22.69 -14.86 4.09
C GLY A 38 22.59 -15.54 2.71
N PRO A 39 23.58 -16.36 2.29
CA PRO A 39 23.76 -16.86 0.92
C PRO A 39 22.70 -17.84 0.39
N SER A 40 21.49 -17.84 0.94
CA SER A 40 20.33 -18.54 0.38
C SER A 40 19.31 -17.53 -0.14
N GLY A 41 19.79 -16.50 -0.84
CA GLY A 41 18.94 -15.69 -1.71
C GLY A 41 18.52 -16.53 -2.91
N SER A 42 17.41 -17.27 -2.79
CA SER A 42 16.64 -17.57 -4.00
C SER A 42 15.92 -16.27 -4.36
N THR A 43 16.66 -15.34 -4.95
CA THR A 43 16.07 -14.41 -5.90
C THR A 43 15.45 -15.29 -6.96
N THR A 44 14.15 -15.55 -6.84
CA THR A 44 13.37 -16.01 -7.98
C THR A 44 13.51 -14.87 -8.98
N GLU A 45 14.45 -15.03 -9.91
CA GLU A 45 14.52 -14.22 -11.10
C GLU A 45 13.22 -14.52 -11.85
N VAL A 46 12.18 -13.75 -11.54
CA VAL A 46 11.04 -13.61 -12.42
C VAL A 46 11.61 -13.03 -13.69
N GLY A 47 11.91 -13.92 -14.64
CA GLY A 47 12.35 -13.57 -15.98
C GLY A 47 11.25 -12.74 -16.63
N LEU A 48 11.33 -11.43 -16.46
CA LEU A 48 10.64 -10.45 -17.28
C LEU A 48 11.26 -10.58 -18.67
N SER A 49 10.74 -11.50 -19.47
CA SER A 49 10.98 -11.49 -20.90
C SER A 49 10.42 -10.18 -21.46
N ASP A 50 11.23 -9.47 -22.24
CA ASP A 50 10.90 -8.20 -22.92
C ASP A 50 9.62 -8.25 -23.79
N ASP A 51 9.08 -9.45 -24.01
CA ASP A 51 7.89 -9.73 -24.83
C ASP A 51 6.56 -9.81 -24.05
N GLU A 52 6.55 -9.73 -22.71
CA GLU A 52 5.29 -9.69 -21.94
C GLU A 52 4.76 -8.25 -21.89
N PRO A 53 3.62 -7.93 -22.54
CA PRO A 53 3.01 -6.62 -22.39
C PRO A 53 2.56 -6.46 -20.94
N ASP A 54 2.97 -5.36 -20.30
CA ASP A 54 2.46 -4.99 -18.98
C ASP A 54 0.94 -4.84 -19.08
N VAL A 55 0.21 -5.85 -18.61
CA VAL A 55 -1.26 -5.91 -18.62
C VAL A 55 -1.86 -4.68 -17.92
N TRP A 56 -1.11 -4.08 -16.99
CA TRP A 56 -1.47 -2.86 -16.31
C TRP A 56 -1.33 -1.62 -17.22
N ALA A 57 -0.37 -1.58 -18.13
CA ALA A 57 -0.15 -0.44 -19.02
C ALA A 57 -1.27 -0.22 -20.06
N GLY A 58 -2.09 -1.26 -20.33
CA GLY A 58 -3.21 -1.19 -21.28
C GLY A 58 -4.58 -0.91 -20.65
N GLN A 59 -4.72 -0.99 -19.33
CA GLN A 59 -5.96 -0.65 -18.63
C GLN A 59 -5.93 0.84 -18.25
N SER A 60 -6.28 1.71 -19.20
CA SER A 60 -6.75 3.04 -18.83
C SER A 60 -8.07 2.87 -18.08
N ASP A 61 -8.05 3.06 -16.76
CA ASP A 61 -9.26 3.08 -15.96
C ASP A 61 -10.16 4.23 -16.47
N PRO A 62 -11.40 3.98 -16.90
CA PRO A 62 -12.29 5.01 -17.46
C PRO A 62 -12.65 6.10 -16.44
N ASP A 63 -12.30 5.90 -15.17
CA ASP A 63 -12.45 6.88 -14.10
C ASP A 63 -11.33 7.94 -14.09
N GLU A 64 -10.19 7.73 -14.78
CA GLU A 64 -9.11 8.72 -14.90
C GLU A 64 -9.49 9.92 -15.77
N ASP A 65 -10.20 9.68 -16.89
CA ASP A 65 -10.69 10.72 -17.80
C ASP A 65 -11.66 11.68 -17.12
N ARG A 66 -12.48 11.14 -16.19
CA ARG A 66 -13.44 11.91 -15.40
C ARG A 66 -12.77 12.79 -14.36
N TRP A 67 -11.64 12.35 -13.81
CA TRP A 67 -10.85 13.13 -12.86
C TRP A 67 -10.08 14.26 -13.58
N ALA A 68 -9.45 13.95 -14.71
CA ALA A 68 -8.70 14.92 -15.51
C ALA A 68 -9.58 16.08 -16.03
N SER A 69 -10.84 15.79 -16.34
CA SER A 69 -11.81 16.79 -16.80
C SER A 69 -12.43 17.63 -15.68
N SER A 70 -12.43 17.15 -14.42
CA SER A 70 -12.86 17.93 -13.26
C SER A 70 -11.79 18.92 -12.76
N ALA A 71 -10.54 18.77 -13.17
CA ALA A 71 -9.42 19.61 -12.75
C ALA A 71 -9.17 20.82 -13.68
N ARG A 72 -10.03 21.04 -14.68
CA ARG A 72 -9.92 22.11 -15.68
C ARG A 72 -10.91 23.24 -15.46
#